data_AF-A0A810Q1Y5-F1
#
_entry.id   AF-A0A810Q1Y5-F1
#
_cell.length_a   1.000
_cell.length_b   1.000
_cell.length_c   1.000
_cell.angle_alpha   90.00
_cell.angle_beta   90.00
_cell.angle_gamma   90.00
#
_symmetry.space_group_name_H-M   'P 1'
#
loop_
_entity.id
_entity.type
_entity.pdbx_description
1 polymer ?
#
loop_
_entity_poly.entity_id
_entity_poly.type
_entity_poly.pdbx_seq_one_letter_code
_entity_poly.pdbx_strand_id
1 'polypeptide(L)'
;MKLPYENELYELRKWIDNTNTPLNMQFLHTPQKIQRIHQWIGVIAKETQTEYPFYAAMLPGIANILFQGNGMSPALVNPVAFGELMVIICHIGAEPSIARFWSAIHPRIVNVSHELYVDGHYSTAAEKAVKEVESRLREKFLELKTGAAVPAKIGDVIGALMSENGAFKFCDTTTTSGRDYRRGIQSLFEGIVAAYRNPAAHANLQYEKREAMEQIMLASQLMYVLDKPQL
;
A
#
# COMPACT_ATOMS: atom_id res chain seq x y z
N MET A 1 -7.49 9.70 6.83
CA MET A 1 -8.87 9.51 6.33
C MET A 1 -9.43 8.28 7.01
N LYS A 2 -10.58 8.39 7.69
CA LYS A 2 -11.23 7.25 8.33
C LYS A 2 -11.69 6.24 7.28
N LEU A 3 -11.56 4.94 7.52
CA LEU A 3 -12.06 3.93 6.58
C LEU A 3 -13.60 4.08 6.48
N PRO A 4 -14.22 3.90 5.30
CA PRO A 4 -15.66 4.07 5.15
C PRO A 4 -16.48 3.08 5.99
N TYR A 5 -15.84 2.00 6.47
CA TYR A 5 -16.40 0.97 7.34
C TYR A 5 -15.75 0.93 8.74
N GLU A 6 -14.99 1.95 9.14
CA GLU A 6 -14.21 1.94 10.41
C GLU A 6 -15.10 1.75 11.64
N ASN A 7 -16.28 2.40 11.64
CA ASN A 7 -17.22 2.32 12.76
C ASN A 7 -17.86 0.94 12.83
N GLU A 8 -18.28 0.38 11.69
CA GLU A 8 -18.89 -0.93 11.59
C GLU A 8 -17.89 -2.04 11.95
N LEU A 9 -16.64 -1.89 11.52
CA LEU A 9 -15.55 -2.80 11.88
C LEU A 9 -15.27 -2.75 13.39
N TYR A 10 -15.24 -1.56 13.97
CA TYR A 10 -15.06 -1.38 15.41
C TYR A 10 -16.20 -2.03 16.22
N GLU A 11 -17.46 -1.74 15.88
CA GLU A 11 -18.61 -2.28 16.60
C GLU A 11 -18.73 -3.80 16.43
N LEU A 12 -18.46 -4.32 15.23
CA LEU A 12 -18.48 -5.76 14.99
C LEU A 12 -17.37 -6.48 15.75
N ARG A 13 -16.15 -5.91 15.79
CA ARG A 13 -15.03 -6.46 16.56
C ARG A 13 -15.34 -6.47 18.05
N LYS A 14 -15.88 -5.37 18.57
CA LYS A 14 -16.36 -5.29 19.96
C LYS A 14 -17.43 -6.34 20.26
N TRP A 15 -18.35 -6.62 19.34
CA TRP A 15 -19.32 -7.69 19.50
C TRP A 15 -18.67 -9.08 19.52
N ILE A 16 -17.72 -9.34 18.61
CA ILE A 16 -16.95 -10.60 18.55
C ILE A 16 -16.22 -10.83 19.88
N ASP A 17 -15.48 -9.85 20.37
CA ASP A 17 -14.71 -9.96 21.62
C ASP A 17 -15.60 -10.29 22.82
N ASN A 18 -16.75 -9.62 22.93
CA ASN A 18 -17.73 -9.90 23.97
C ASN A 18 -18.35 -11.30 23.84
N THR A 19 -18.58 -11.78 22.62
CA THR A 19 -19.22 -13.07 22.36
C THR A 19 -18.26 -14.24 22.53
N ASN A 20 -16.97 -14.05 22.22
CA ASN A 20 -15.91 -15.04 22.37
C ASN A 20 -15.54 -15.35 23.84
N THR A 21 -16.05 -14.57 24.79
CA THR A 21 -15.88 -14.84 26.22
C THR A 21 -16.55 -16.20 26.56
N PRO A 22 -15.90 -17.12 27.29
CA PRO A 22 -16.30 -18.54 27.42
C PRO A 22 -17.72 -18.82 27.95
N LEU A 23 -18.45 -17.81 28.43
CA LEU A 23 -19.82 -17.91 28.92
C LEU A 23 -20.88 -17.33 27.95
N ASN A 24 -20.49 -16.58 26.92
CA ASN A 24 -21.42 -15.77 26.11
C ASN A 24 -21.87 -16.42 24.79
N MET A 25 -21.26 -17.51 24.33
CA MET A 25 -21.71 -18.18 23.08
C MET A 25 -23.06 -18.90 23.22
N GLN A 26 -23.49 -19.20 24.45
CA GLN A 26 -24.80 -19.80 24.75
C GLN A 26 -25.90 -18.75 25.00
N PHE A 27 -25.58 -17.46 24.85
CA PHE A 27 -26.54 -16.39 25.08
C PHE A 27 -27.46 -16.19 23.86
N LEU A 28 -28.75 -15.99 24.10
CA LEU A 28 -29.71 -15.70 23.04
C LEU A 28 -29.60 -14.24 22.60
N HIS A 29 -29.41 -14.02 21.30
CA HIS A 29 -29.35 -12.68 20.72
C HIS A 29 -30.72 -12.25 20.21
N THR A 30 -31.16 -11.04 20.56
CA THR A 30 -32.45 -10.50 20.11
C THR A 30 -32.46 -10.23 18.60
N PRO A 31 -33.62 -10.30 17.93
CA PRO A 31 -33.75 -9.99 16.50
C PRO A 31 -33.14 -8.64 16.10
N GLN A 32 -33.31 -7.60 16.94
CA GLN A 32 -32.74 -6.27 16.69
C GLN A 32 -31.20 -6.29 16.67
N LYS A 33 -30.58 -7.05 17.58
CA LYS A 33 -29.11 -7.20 17.65
C LYS A 33 -28.60 -7.99 16.44
N ILE A 34 -29.31 -9.06 16.05
CA ILE A 34 -29.00 -9.87 14.87
C ILE A 34 -29.02 -9.00 13.61
N GLN A 35 -30.07 -8.18 13.44
CA GLN A 35 -30.19 -7.28 12.28
C GLN A 35 -29.03 -6.29 12.19
N ARG A 36 -28.58 -5.70 13.31
CA ARG A 36 -27.42 -4.80 13.32
C ARG A 36 -26.12 -5.51 12.93
N ILE A 37 -25.93 -6.74 13.40
CA ILE A 37 -24.73 -7.53 13.05
C ILE A 37 -24.72 -7.84 11.55
N HIS A 38 -25.86 -8.24 10.97
CA HIS A 38 -25.97 -8.42 9.52
C HIS A 38 -25.69 -7.13 8.75
N GLN A 39 -26.15 -5.98 9.24
CA GLN A 39 -25.86 -4.68 8.64
C GLN A 39 -24.37 -4.37 8.64
N TRP A 40 -23.67 -4.54 9.77
CA TRP A 40 -22.22 -4.32 9.85
C TRP A 40 -21.46 -5.24 8.91
N ILE A 41 -21.80 -6.53 8.88
CA ILE A 41 -21.19 -7.49 7.96
C ILE A 41 -21.43 -7.08 6.50
N GLY A 42 -22.65 -6.65 6.15
CA GLY A 42 -22.99 -6.21 4.81
C GLY A 42 -22.24 -4.96 4.36
N VAL A 43 -22.07 -3.97 5.25
CA VAL A 43 -21.27 -2.77 4.98
C VAL A 43 -19.80 -3.15 4.77
N ILE A 44 -19.21 -3.93 5.67
CA ILE A 44 -17.81 -4.38 5.54
C ILE A 44 -17.63 -5.15 4.24
N ALA A 45 -18.51 -6.10 3.91
CA ALA A 45 -18.43 -6.86 2.67
C ALA A 45 -18.47 -5.98 1.41
N LYS A 46 -19.37 -4.99 1.39
CA LYS A 46 -19.49 -4.04 0.28
C LYS A 46 -18.24 -3.16 0.14
N GLU A 47 -17.80 -2.56 1.24
CA GLU A 47 -16.73 -1.55 1.19
C GLU A 47 -15.34 -2.19 1.04
N THR A 48 -15.16 -3.45 1.45
CA THR A 48 -13.91 -4.22 1.26
C THR A 48 -13.84 -4.96 -0.06
N GLN A 49 -14.84 -4.84 -0.96
CA GLN A 49 -14.93 -5.65 -2.18
C GLN A 49 -13.68 -5.54 -3.08
N THR A 50 -13.06 -4.36 -3.12
CA THR A 50 -11.87 -4.11 -3.94
C THR A 50 -10.59 -4.63 -3.27
N GLU A 51 -10.52 -4.54 -1.95
CA GLU A 51 -9.33 -4.83 -1.14
C GLU A 51 -9.26 -6.31 -0.75
N TYR A 52 -10.42 -6.91 -0.49
CA TYR A 52 -10.62 -8.26 0.00
C TYR A 52 -11.74 -8.98 -0.75
N PRO A 53 -11.65 -9.16 -2.09
CA PRO A 53 -12.74 -9.71 -2.89
C PRO A 53 -13.17 -11.12 -2.45
N PHE A 54 -12.22 -11.92 -1.95
CA PHE A 54 -12.50 -13.25 -1.40
C PHE A 54 -13.35 -13.17 -0.13
N TYR A 55 -12.97 -12.34 0.85
CA TYR A 55 -13.74 -12.17 2.08
C TYR A 55 -15.10 -11.49 1.83
N ALA A 56 -15.11 -10.46 0.98
CA ALA A 56 -16.34 -9.77 0.57
C ALA A 56 -17.39 -10.74 -0.03
N ALA A 57 -16.94 -11.74 -0.80
CA ALA A 57 -17.82 -12.77 -1.35
C ALA A 57 -18.32 -13.78 -0.31
N MET A 58 -17.52 -14.09 0.72
CA MET A 58 -17.89 -15.08 1.75
C MET A 58 -18.78 -14.49 2.86
N LEU A 59 -18.55 -13.23 3.25
CA LEU A 59 -19.22 -12.58 4.38
C LEU A 59 -20.76 -12.65 4.34
N PRO A 60 -21.44 -12.48 3.17
CA PRO A 60 -22.89 -12.68 3.10
C PRO A 60 -23.34 -14.11 3.43
N GLY A 61 -22.58 -15.11 2.98
CA GLY A 61 -22.84 -16.52 3.29
C GLY A 61 -22.71 -16.80 4.78
N ILE A 62 -21.64 -16.27 5.40
CA ILE A 62 -21.40 -16.38 6.84
C ILE A 62 -22.52 -15.71 7.63
N ALA A 63 -22.95 -14.49 7.25
CA ALA A 63 -24.05 -13.79 7.89
C ALA A 63 -25.35 -14.64 7.90
N ASN A 64 -25.66 -15.29 6.78
CA ASN A 64 -26.88 -16.11 6.67
C ASN A 64 -26.92 -17.31 7.62
N ILE A 65 -25.76 -17.86 8.00
CA ILE A 65 -25.67 -19.04 8.88
C ILE A 65 -25.15 -18.72 10.28
N LEU A 66 -24.88 -17.44 10.58
CA LEU A 66 -24.27 -16.99 11.83
C LEU A 66 -25.17 -17.22 13.05
N PHE A 67 -26.49 -17.14 12.88
CA PHE A 67 -27.48 -17.34 13.93
C PHE A 67 -28.36 -18.55 13.64
N GLN A 68 -28.54 -19.42 14.64
CA GLN A 68 -29.33 -20.64 14.55
C GLN A 68 -30.84 -20.33 14.70
N GLY A 69 -31.42 -19.56 13.78
CA GLY A 69 -32.83 -19.18 13.83
C GLY A 69 -33.32 -18.45 12.58
N ASN A 70 -34.64 -18.21 12.51
CA ASN A 70 -35.30 -17.58 11.37
C ASN A 70 -35.30 -16.03 11.39
N GLY A 71 -34.50 -15.43 12.28
CA GLY A 71 -34.41 -13.97 12.46
C GLY A 71 -35.60 -13.30 13.16
N MET A 72 -36.69 -14.02 13.42
CA MET A 72 -37.89 -13.49 14.10
C MET A 72 -37.92 -13.79 15.60
N SER A 73 -37.10 -14.74 16.05
CA SER A 73 -36.96 -15.12 17.47
C SER A 73 -35.52 -14.94 17.94
N PRO A 74 -35.29 -14.83 19.26
CA PRO A 74 -33.94 -14.86 19.79
C PRO A 74 -33.22 -16.14 19.36
N ALA A 75 -31.95 -16.01 18.97
CA ALA A 75 -31.19 -17.13 18.40
C ALA A 75 -29.80 -17.25 19.02
N LEU A 76 -29.28 -18.47 19.04
CA LEU A 76 -27.90 -18.77 19.42
C LEU A 76 -26.95 -18.51 18.25
N VAL A 77 -25.70 -18.23 18.59
CA VAL A 77 -24.62 -18.09 17.60
C VAL A 77 -24.18 -19.47 17.13
N ASN A 78 -24.01 -19.64 15.83
CA ASN A 78 -23.36 -20.81 15.24
C ASN A 78 -21.83 -20.70 15.45
N PRO A 79 -21.21 -21.57 16.26
CA PRO A 79 -19.78 -21.44 16.58
C PRO A 79 -18.85 -21.55 15.37
N VAL A 80 -19.24 -22.31 14.35
CA VAL A 80 -18.43 -22.50 13.12
C VAL A 80 -18.41 -21.21 12.33
N ALA A 81 -19.59 -20.68 11.97
CA ALA A 81 -19.73 -19.43 11.24
C ALA A 81 -19.13 -18.24 12.01
N PHE A 82 -19.24 -18.26 13.35
CA PHE A 82 -18.61 -17.26 14.21
C PHE A 82 -17.09 -17.30 14.14
N GLY A 83 -16.49 -18.50 14.15
CA GLY A 83 -15.04 -18.65 13.99
C GLY A 83 -14.53 -18.12 12.65
N GLU A 84 -15.25 -18.44 11.56
CA GLU A 84 -14.96 -17.91 10.23
C GLU A 84 -15.04 -16.38 10.19
N LEU A 85 -16.13 -15.81 10.73
CA LEU A 85 -16.31 -14.37 10.84
C LEU A 85 -15.19 -13.72 11.66
N MET A 86 -14.85 -14.29 12.82
CA MET A 86 -13.83 -13.77 13.71
C MET A 86 -12.47 -13.69 13.02
N VAL A 87 -12.04 -14.75 12.33
CA VAL A 87 -10.76 -14.74 11.61
C VAL A 87 -10.75 -13.67 10.52
N ILE A 88 -11.82 -13.55 9.75
CA ILE A 88 -11.94 -12.56 8.67
C ILE A 88 -11.89 -11.14 9.23
N ILE A 89 -12.70 -10.83 10.25
CA ILE A 89 -12.78 -9.49 10.82
C ILE A 89 -11.50 -9.11 11.55
N CYS A 90 -10.88 -10.06 12.27
CA CYS A 90 -9.56 -9.85 12.87
C CYS A 90 -8.51 -9.57 11.79
N HIS A 91 -8.54 -10.30 10.67
CA HIS A 91 -7.61 -10.07 9.58
C HIS A 91 -7.84 -8.72 8.89
N ILE A 92 -9.07 -8.36 8.53
CA ILE A 92 -9.40 -7.05 7.96
C ILE A 92 -9.01 -5.91 8.92
N GLY A 93 -9.20 -6.10 10.23
CA GLY A 93 -8.82 -5.13 11.25
C GLY A 93 -7.34 -5.09 11.61
N ALA A 94 -6.57 -6.14 11.29
CA ALA A 94 -5.13 -6.25 11.61
C ALA A 94 -4.23 -6.09 10.38
N GLU A 95 -4.73 -6.39 9.19
CA GLU A 95 -4.05 -6.15 7.94
C GLU A 95 -4.47 -4.77 7.44
N PRO A 96 -3.65 -3.73 7.66
CA PRO A 96 -3.76 -2.60 6.77
C PRO A 96 -3.37 -3.16 5.40
N SER A 97 -4.23 -3.00 4.39
CA SER A 97 -3.96 -3.27 2.95
C SER A 97 -2.59 -2.76 2.45
N ILE A 98 -1.97 -1.93 3.28
CA ILE A 98 -0.62 -1.42 3.33
C ILE A 98 0.46 -2.53 3.40
N ALA A 99 0.34 -3.56 4.25
CA ALA A 99 1.44 -4.51 4.54
C ALA A 99 1.91 -5.32 3.32
N ARG A 100 0.99 -5.72 2.43
CA ARG A 100 1.33 -6.58 1.28
C ARG A 100 2.12 -5.85 0.19
N PHE A 101 1.79 -4.60 -0.13
CA PHE A 101 2.53 -3.89 -1.18
C PHE A 101 3.94 -3.52 -0.70
N TRP A 102 4.12 -3.19 0.59
CA TRP A 102 5.46 -2.86 1.13
C TRP A 102 6.47 -4.01 1.05
N SER A 103 6.01 -5.27 1.07
CA SER A 103 6.88 -6.43 0.84
C SER A 103 7.52 -6.45 -0.55
N ALA A 104 6.93 -5.73 -1.51
CA ALA A 104 7.42 -5.57 -2.87
C ALA A 104 8.10 -4.21 -3.11
N ILE A 105 8.16 -3.33 -2.10
CA ILE A 105 8.81 -2.03 -2.20
C ILE A 105 10.29 -2.15 -1.85
N HIS A 106 11.12 -1.43 -2.61
CA HIS A 106 12.55 -1.38 -2.41
C HIS A 106 12.90 -0.97 -0.96
N PRO A 107 13.80 -1.70 -0.25
CA PRO A 107 14.04 -1.49 1.19
C PRO A 107 14.38 -0.06 1.60
N ARG A 108 15.16 0.67 0.79
CA ARG A 108 15.47 2.09 1.06
C ARG A 108 14.23 2.98 1.03
N ILE A 109 13.26 2.68 0.15
CA ILE A 109 12.01 3.43 0.08
C ILE A 109 11.11 3.07 1.27
N VAL A 110 11.06 1.79 1.67
CA VAL A 110 10.36 1.35 2.89
C VAL A 110 10.86 2.16 4.09
N ASN A 111 12.18 2.25 4.28
CA ASN A 111 12.79 2.92 5.43
C ASN A 111 12.42 4.40 5.58
N VAL A 112 12.15 5.10 4.47
CA VAL A 112 11.87 6.54 4.51
C VAL A 112 10.37 6.86 4.43
N SER A 113 9.55 5.97 3.90
CA SER A 113 8.14 6.26 3.56
C SER A 113 7.12 5.43 4.33
N HIS A 114 7.48 4.26 4.87
CA HIS A 114 6.51 3.31 5.44
C HIS A 114 5.70 3.90 6.61
N GLU A 115 6.38 4.35 7.66
CA GLU A 115 5.73 4.86 8.88
C GLU A 115 4.85 6.08 8.56
N LEU A 116 5.38 7.03 7.79
CA LEU A 116 4.63 8.21 7.36
C LEU A 116 3.35 7.86 6.60
N TYR A 117 3.42 6.88 5.71
CA TYR A 117 2.25 6.46 4.94
C TYR A 117 1.21 5.78 5.83
N VAL A 118 1.64 4.91 6.76
CA VAL A 118 0.75 4.25 7.74
C VAL A 118 0.08 5.27 8.65
N ASP A 119 0.81 6.30 9.07
CA ASP A 119 0.32 7.37 9.94
C ASP A 119 -0.57 8.39 9.20
N GLY A 120 -0.79 8.20 7.89
CA GLY A 120 -1.64 9.06 7.08
C GLY A 120 -0.96 10.33 6.57
N HIS A 121 0.35 10.47 6.77
CA HIS A 121 1.19 11.54 6.20
C HIS A 121 1.58 11.22 4.75
N TYR A 122 0.57 11.00 3.89
CA TYR A 122 0.75 10.52 2.52
C TYR A 122 1.65 11.41 1.68
N SER A 123 1.48 12.73 1.77
CA SER A 123 2.27 13.66 0.97
C SER A 123 3.75 13.62 1.32
N THR A 124 4.06 13.65 2.62
CA THR A 124 5.43 13.53 3.12
C THR A 124 6.04 12.17 2.79
N ALA A 125 5.25 11.09 2.83
CA ALA A 125 5.72 9.75 2.46
C ALA A 125 6.16 9.69 0.99
N ALA A 126 5.37 10.26 0.08
CA ALA A 126 5.68 10.33 -1.34
C ALA A 126 6.91 11.21 -1.62
N GLU A 127 6.96 12.41 -1.01
CA GLU A 127 8.10 13.33 -1.14
C GLU A 127 9.42 12.70 -0.68
N LYS A 128 9.41 12.00 0.46
CA LYS A 128 10.59 11.28 0.95
C LYS A 128 11.03 10.16 0.01
N ALA A 129 10.10 9.43 -0.60
CA ALA A 129 10.43 8.38 -1.56
C ALA A 129 11.18 8.95 -2.77
N VAL A 130 10.68 10.05 -3.36
CA VAL A 130 11.30 10.70 -4.52
C VAL A 130 12.66 11.30 -4.15
N LYS A 131 12.77 11.90 -2.96
CA LYS A 131 14.05 12.44 -2.46
C LYS A 131 15.09 11.34 -2.27
N GLU A 132 14.68 10.15 -1.82
CA GLU A 132 15.58 9.01 -1.66
C GLU A 132 16.11 8.49 -3.01
N VAL A 133 15.29 8.55 -4.07
CA VAL A 133 15.75 8.27 -5.45
C VAL A 133 16.82 9.28 -5.89
N GLU A 134 16.62 10.58 -5.61
CA GLU A 134 17.63 11.62 -5.87
C GLU A 134 18.94 11.33 -5.11
N SER A 135 18.86 10.98 -3.83
CA SER A 135 20.02 10.61 -3.02
C SER A 135 20.79 9.44 -3.64
N ARG A 136 20.08 8.36 -4.00
CA ARG A 136 20.70 7.17 -4.62
C ARG A 136 21.35 7.49 -5.96
N LEU A 137 20.74 8.35 -6.79
CA LEU A 137 21.35 8.80 -8.06
C LEU A 137 22.69 9.50 -7.83
N ARG A 138 22.76 10.38 -6.83
CA ARG A 138 24.00 11.09 -6.48
C ARG A 138 25.08 10.14 -5.96
N GLU A 139 24.70 9.17 -5.13
CA GLU A 139 25.61 8.10 -4.69
C GLU A 139 26.12 7.27 -5.88
N LYS A 140 25.23 6.85 -6.79
CA LYS A 140 25.60 6.08 -7.99
C LYS A 140 26.55 6.85 -8.89
N PHE A 141 26.38 8.16 -8.99
CA PHE A 141 27.32 9.03 -9.71
C PHE A 141 28.71 9.01 -9.08
N LEU A 142 28.81 9.13 -7.76
CA LEU A 142 30.08 9.08 -7.04
C LEU A 142 30.76 7.71 -7.16
N GLU A 143 29.99 6.63 -7.13
CA GLU A 143 30.47 5.25 -7.32
C GLU A 143 31.15 5.07 -8.70
N LEU A 144 30.61 5.70 -9.76
CA LEU A 144 31.03 5.45 -11.14
C LEU A 144 31.97 6.52 -11.72
N LYS A 145 31.91 7.75 -11.20
CA LYS A 145 32.77 8.87 -11.60
C LYS A 145 33.62 9.31 -10.42
N THR A 146 34.59 8.47 -10.05
CA THR A 146 35.52 8.75 -8.95
C THR A 146 36.31 10.04 -9.23
N GLY A 147 36.35 10.95 -8.25
CA GLY A 147 37.05 12.23 -8.35
C GLY A 147 36.31 13.36 -9.08
N ALA A 148 35.11 13.11 -9.63
CA ALA A 148 34.27 14.15 -10.20
C ALA A 148 33.40 14.82 -9.11
N ALA A 149 33.27 16.14 -9.16
CA ALA A 149 32.32 16.86 -8.32
C ALA A 149 30.88 16.49 -8.76
N VAL A 150 29.99 16.24 -7.80
CA VAL A 150 28.59 15.94 -8.08
C VAL A 150 27.90 17.20 -8.63
N PRO A 151 27.26 17.14 -9.81
CA PRO A 151 26.49 18.26 -10.33
C PRO A 151 25.40 18.73 -9.35
N ALA A 152 25.21 20.04 -9.24
CA ALA A 152 24.18 20.62 -8.38
C ALA A 152 22.77 20.24 -8.86
N LYS A 153 22.53 20.36 -10.18
CA LYS A 153 21.25 20.00 -10.79
C LYS A 153 21.16 18.50 -10.96
N ILE A 154 20.09 17.91 -10.43
CA ILE A 154 19.85 16.47 -10.52
C ILE A 154 19.69 15.98 -11.97
N GLY A 155 19.17 16.82 -12.88
CA GLY A 155 19.10 16.50 -14.31
C GLY A 155 20.47 16.23 -14.94
N ASP A 156 21.52 16.95 -14.52
CA ASP A 156 22.88 16.75 -15.01
C ASP A 156 23.47 15.42 -14.50
N VAL A 157 23.11 15.01 -13.27
CA VAL A 157 23.47 13.70 -12.70
C VAL A 157 22.81 12.58 -13.51
N ILE A 158 21.52 12.71 -13.81
CA ILE A 158 20.77 11.74 -14.62
C ILE A 158 21.40 11.62 -16.01
N GLY A 159 21.63 12.75 -16.70
CA GLY A 159 22.28 12.76 -18.01
C GLY A 159 23.67 12.12 -17.98
N ALA A 160 24.47 12.40 -16.96
CA ALA A 160 25.81 11.83 -16.81
C ALA A 160 25.81 10.31 -16.58
N LEU A 161 24.76 9.76 -15.95
CA LEU A 161 24.62 8.34 -15.68
C LEU A 161 23.95 7.59 -16.84
N MET A 162 22.88 8.15 -17.41
CA MET A 162 21.88 7.41 -18.19
C MET A 162 21.76 7.82 -19.65
N SER A 163 22.42 8.91 -20.09
CA SER A 163 22.51 9.24 -21.51
C SER A 163 23.08 8.08 -22.33
N GLU A 164 23.00 8.16 -23.66
CA GLU A 164 23.48 7.11 -24.57
C GLU A 164 24.91 6.63 -24.25
N ASN A 165 25.80 7.55 -23.87
CA ASN A 165 27.17 7.28 -23.43
C ASN A 165 27.39 7.51 -21.91
N GLY A 166 26.31 7.46 -21.13
CA GLY A 166 26.32 7.67 -19.69
C GLY A 166 27.11 6.60 -18.94
N ALA A 167 27.62 6.95 -17.76
CA ALA A 167 28.53 6.09 -16.99
C ALA A 167 27.89 4.81 -16.44
N PHE A 168 26.56 4.75 -16.31
CA PHE A 168 25.86 3.59 -15.78
C PHE A 168 25.38 2.67 -16.90
N LYS A 169 26.01 1.50 -17.05
CA LYS A 169 25.63 0.47 -18.03
C LYS A 169 24.71 -0.58 -17.40
N PHE A 170 23.42 -0.28 -17.30
CA PHE A 170 22.42 -1.14 -16.65
C PHE A 170 21.61 -2.03 -17.61
N CYS A 171 21.81 -1.88 -18.91
CA CYS A 171 21.17 -2.68 -19.95
C CYS A 171 22.07 -2.79 -21.18
N ASP A 172 21.89 -3.86 -21.95
CA ASP A 172 22.54 -4.01 -23.26
C ASP A 172 22.00 -2.97 -24.24
N THR A 173 22.89 -2.22 -24.89
CA THR A 173 22.56 -1.16 -25.87
C THR A 173 22.98 -1.51 -27.30
N THR A 174 23.44 -2.74 -27.55
CA THR A 174 23.81 -3.20 -28.89
C THR A 174 22.59 -3.27 -29.82
N THR A 175 21.41 -3.57 -29.26
CA THR A 175 20.14 -3.62 -29.99
C THR A 175 19.37 -2.30 -29.94
N THR A 176 18.51 -2.07 -30.94
CA THR A 176 17.60 -0.91 -30.94
C THR A 176 16.68 -0.91 -29.72
N SER A 177 16.10 -2.08 -29.38
CA SER A 177 15.25 -2.24 -28.20
C SER A 177 15.99 -1.87 -26.89
N GLY A 178 17.25 -2.26 -26.77
CA GLY A 178 18.10 -1.91 -25.64
C GLY A 178 18.36 -0.41 -25.49
N ARG A 179 18.64 0.28 -26.61
CA ARG A 179 18.78 1.75 -26.63
C ARG A 179 17.48 2.46 -26.28
N ASP A 180 16.35 1.96 -26.78
CA ASP A 180 15.03 2.50 -26.49
C ASP A 180 14.65 2.33 -25.02
N TYR A 181 14.93 1.15 -24.44
CA TYR A 181 14.74 0.90 -23.01
C TYR A 181 15.57 1.86 -22.17
N ARG A 182 16.86 2.02 -22.47
CA ARG A 182 17.73 2.97 -21.75
C ARG A 182 17.17 4.38 -21.75
N ARG A 183 16.79 4.86 -22.94
CA ARG A 183 16.18 6.19 -23.13
C ARG A 183 14.87 6.32 -22.37
N GLY A 184 14.02 5.29 -22.38
CA GLY A 184 12.78 5.28 -21.60
C GLY A 184 13.03 5.37 -20.10
N ILE A 185 14.00 4.63 -19.57
CA ILE A 185 14.42 4.73 -18.17
C ILE A 185 14.91 6.14 -17.84
N GLN A 186 15.75 6.74 -18.69
CA GLN A 186 16.20 8.12 -18.51
C GLN A 186 15.00 9.08 -18.42
N SER A 187 14.03 8.96 -19.34
CA SER A 187 12.81 9.77 -19.32
C SER A 187 11.97 9.58 -18.05
N LEU A 188 11.93 8.39 -17.47
CA LEU A 188 11.23 8.15 -16.20
C LEU A 188 11.93 8.85 -15.02
N PHE A 189 13.26 8.82 -14.96
CA PHE A 189 14.03 9.56 -13.94
C PHE A 189 13.90 11.07 -14.10
N GLU A 190 13.94 11.58 -15.32
CA GLU A 190 13.71 13.00 -15.59
C GLU A 190 12.27 13.39 -15.23
N GLY A 191 11.30 12.53 -15.59
CA GLY A 191 9.88 12.71 -15.30
C GLY A 191 9.56 12.77 -13.82
N ILE A 192 10.08 11.83 -13.00
CA ILE A 192 9.81 11.81 -11.56
C ILE A 192 10.37 13.06 -10.87
N VAL A 193 11.53 13.54 -11.32
CA VAL A 193 12.14 14.78 -10.82
C VAL A 193 11.31 16.00 -11.23
N ALA A 194 10.95 16.09 -12.51
CA ALA A 194 10.24 17.25 -13.05
C ALA A 194 8.82 17.37 -12.49
N ALA A 195 8.11 16.24 -12.35
CA ALA A 195 6.70 16.22 -11.94
C ALA A 195 6.51 16.28 -10.41
N TYR A 196 7.40 15.69 -9.63
CA TYR A 196 7.19 15.53 -8.18
C TYR A 196 8.23 16.27 -7.36
N ARG A 197 9.52 16.00 -7.59
CA ARG A 197 10.61 16.61 -6.79
C ARG A 197 10.63 18.12 -6.92
N ASN A 198 10.67 18.63 -8.15
CA ASN A 198 10.84 20.07 -8.39
C ASN A 198 9.64 20.87 -7.85
N PRO A 199 8.38 20.47 -8.08
CA PRO A 199 7.24 21.16 -7.48
C PRO A 199 7.25 21.10 -5.94
N ALA A 200 7.59 19.95 -5.34
CA ALA A 200 7.66 19.80 -3.88
C ALA A 200 8.76 20.67 -3.23
N ALA A 201 9.81 21.03 -3.97
CA ALA A 201 10.83 21.96 -3.49
C ALA A 201 10.36 23.43 -3.45
N HIS A 202 9.24 23.74 -4.09
CA HIS A 202 8.73 25.11 -4.25
C HIS A 202 7.33 25.31 -3.63
N ALA A 203 6.61 24.23 -3.33
CA ALA A 203 5.29 24.26 -2.72
C ALA A 203 5.02 22.99 -1.90
N ASN A 204 4.17 23.09 -0.88
CA ASN A 204 3.70 21.93 -0.13
C ASN A 204 2.57 21.26 -0.93
N LEU A 205 2.87 20.12 -1.54
CA LEU A 205 1.90 19.39 -2.34
C LEU A 205 1.01 18.53 -1.45
N GLN A 206 -0.25 18.38 -1.83
CA GLN A 206 -1.18 17.47 -1.18
C GLN A 206 -1.40 16.29 -2.11
N TYR A 207 -1.30 15.10 -1.53
CA TYR A 207 -1.44 13.83 -2.24
C TYR A 207 -2.40 12.95 -1.46
N GLU A 208 -3.37 12.37 -2.17
CA GLU A 208 -4.24 11.35 -1.61
C GLU A 208 -3.49 10.04 -1.38
N LYS A 209 -4.08 9.15 -0.57
CA LYS A 209 -3.51 7.81 -0.26
C LYS A 209 -3.10 7.07 -1.53
N ARG A 210 -3.97 7.07 -2.54
CA ARG A 210 -3.73 6.41 -3.82
C ARG A 210 -2.54 7.02 -4.57
N GLU A 211 -2.51 8.34 -4.70
CA GLU A 211 -1.45 9.05 -5.45
C GLU A 211 -0.08 8.86 -4.80
N ALA A 212 -0.03 8.91 -3.46
CA ALA A 212 1.20 8.65 -2.73
C ALA A 212 1.70 7.21 -2.95
N MET A 213 0.80 6.22 -2.96
CA MET A 213 1.14 4.83 -3.26
C MET A 213 1.72 4.66 -4.66
N GLU A 214 1.09 5.27 -5.67
CA GLU A 214 1.57 5.23 -7.06
C GLU A 214 2.97 5.84 -7.20
N GLN A 215 3.23 6.97 -6.52
CA GLN A 215 4.56 7.59 -6.50
C GLN A 215 5.61 6.75 -5.76
N ILE A 216 5.26 6.15 -4.62
CA ILE A 216 6.14 5.24 -3.87
C ILE A 216 6.50 4.01 -4.72
N MET A 217 5.53 3.44 -5.44
CA MET A 217 5.76 2.31 -6.35
C MET A 217 6.67 2.69 -7.52
N LEU A 218 6.48 3.86 -8.12
CA LEU A 218 7.37 4.35 -9.17
C LEU A 218 8.79 4.59 -8.64
N ALA A 219 8.94 5.23 -7.49
CA ALA A 219 10.24 5.44 -6.84
C ALA A 219 10.94 4.10 -6.56
N SER A 220 10.20 3.10 -6.06
CA SER A 220 10.69 1.74 -5.84
C SER A 220 11.20 1.09 -7.14
N GLN A 221 10.42 1.17 -8.22
CA GLN A 221 10.81 0.64 -9.52
C GLN A 221 12.13 1.24 -10.01
N LEU A 222 12.30 2.55 -9.85
CA LEU A 222 13.52 3.26 -10.23
C LEU A 222 14.71 2.88 -9.33
N MET A 223 14.51 2.66 -8.04
CA MET A 223 15.58 2.18 -7.15
C MET A 223 16.11 0.81 -7.59
N TYR A 224 15.23 -0.13 -7.96
CA TYR A 224 15.66 -1.43 -8.50
C TYR A 224 16.44 -1.31 -9.81
N VAL A 225 16.21 -0.28 -10.62
CA VAL A 225 17.05 0.01 -11.79
C VAL A 225 18.46 0.43 -11.37
N LEU A 226 18.60 1.25 -10.31
CA LEU A 226 19.90 1.69 -9.78
C LEU A 226 20.71 0.57 -9.12
N ASP A 227 20.03 -0.48 -8.67
CA ASP A 227 20.65 -1.67 -8.09
C ASP A 227 21.13 -2.69 -9.13
N LYS A 228 20.75 -2.52 -10.40
CA LYS A 228 21.24 -3.40 -11.47
C LYS A 228 22.78 -3.38 -11.53
N PRO A 229 23.40 -4.55 -11.75
CA PRO A 229 24.84 -4.63 -11.94
C PRO A 229 25.26 -3.90 -13.22
N GLN A 230 26.53 -3.50 -13.27
CA GLN A 230 27.14 -2.98 -14.50
C GLN A 230 27.31 -4.13 -15.51
N LEU A 231 26.93 -3.87 -16.76
CA LEU A 231 27.19 -4.73 -17.92
C LEU A 231 28.49 -4.32 -18.64
#